data_AF-A0A959JAZ0-F1
#
_entry.id   AF-A0A959JAZ0-F1
#
_cell.length_a   1.000
_cell.length_b   1.000
_cell.length_c   1.000
_cell.angle_alpha   90.00
_cell.angle_beta   90.00
_cell.angle_gamma   90.00
#
_symmetry.space_group_name_H-M   'P 1'
#
loop_
_entity.id
_entity.type
_entity.pdbx_description
1 polymer ?
#
loop_
_entity_poly.entity_id
_entity_poly.type
_entity_poly.pdbx_seq_one_letter_code
_entity_poly.pdbx_strand_id
1 'polypeptide(L)'
;LETGEFLTHVAVFLEDTLKNIYLINMIIGLLSAIVDNVPLVAGAMGMYSMTEFPPDHIFWSLLAYCAGTGGSVLIIGSAAGVAMMGILKIDFIWYLKRISLLALIGYLAGMAAYMIQHIWT
;
A
#
# COMPACT_ATOMS: atom_id res chain seq x y z
N LEU A 1 -13.24 -11.06 6.69
CA LEU A 1 -14.40 -10.20 6.36
C LEU A 1 -14.30 -8.87 7.14
N GLU A 2 -14.08 -8.91 8.45
CA GLU A 2 -13.94 -7.70 9.30
C GLU A 2 -12.79 -6.75 8.91
N THR A 3 -11.64 -7.28 8.45
CA THR A 3 -10.50 -6.45 8.04
C THR A 3 -10.75 -5.63 6.77
N GLY A 4 -11.60 -6.11 5.87
CA GLY A 4 -11.99 -5.37 4.66
C GLY A 4 -12.87 -4.17 4.99
N GLU A 5 -13.84 -4.34 5.89
CA GLU A 5 -14.73 -3.26 6.32
C GLU A 5 -13.98 -2.15 7.08
N PHE A 6 -13.02 -2.51 7.94
CA PHE A 6 -12.18 -1.51 8.61
C PHE A 6 -11.41 -0.64 7.61
N LEU A 7 -10.80 -1.25 6.59
CA LEU A 7 -10.11 -0.52 5.53
C LEU A 7 -11.07 0.38 4.74
N THR A 8 -12.29 -0.09 4.45
CA THR A 8 -13.33 0.71 3.79
C THR A 8 -13.72 1.93 4.63
N HIS A 9 -13.92 1.78 5.94
CA HIS A 9 -14.23 2.91 6.82
C HIS A 9 -13.08 3.92 6.89
N VAL A 10 -11.83 3.45 6.96
CA VAL A 10 -10.65 4.32 6.93
C VAL A 10 -10.55 5.04 5.59
N ALA A 11 -10.79 4.35 4.49
CA ALA A 11 -10.75 4.93 3.15
C ALA A 11 -11.82 6.02 2.95
N VAL A 12 -13.06 5.78 3.38
CA VAL A 12 -14.15 6.79 3.33
C VAL A 12 -13.81 8.02 4.19
N PHE A 13 -13.25 7.82 5.39
CA PHE A 13 -12.81 8.93 6.24
C PHE A 13 -11.68 9.76 5.59
N LEU A 14 -10.73 9.08 4.94
CA LEU A 14 -9.64 9.73 4.22
C LEU A 14 -10.13 10.46 2.97
N GLU A 15 -11.15 9.95 2.29
CA GLU A 15 -11.76 10.58 1.11
C GLU A 15 -12.42 11.92 1.45
N ASP A 16 -13.19 11.95 2.53
CA ASP A 16 -13.83 13.18 3.03
C ASP A 16 -12.80 14.23 3.50
N THR A 17 -11.65 13.77 4.02
CA THR A 17 -10.63 14.66 4.60
C THR A 17 -9.63 15.18 3.57
N LEU A 18 -9.15 14.32 2.67
CA LEU A 18 -8.00 14.62 1.79
C LEU A 18 -8.43 15.03 0.39
N LYS A 19 -9.62 14.61 -0.10
CA LYS A 19 -10.13 14.83 -1.46
C LYS A 19 -9.09 14.59 -2.57
N ASN A 20 -8.07 13.78 -2.30
CA ASN A 20 -6.95 13.51 -3.19
C ASN A 20 -6.71 12.00 -3.21
N ILE A 21 -7.19 11.39 -4.29
CA ILE A 21 -7.21 9.94 -4.50
C ILE A 21 -5.79 9.34 -4.49
N TYR A 22 -4.77 10.12 -4.91
CA TYR A 22 -3.37 9.71 -4.86
C TYR A 22 -2.85 9.55 -3.43
N LEU A 23 -3.27 10.45 -2.53
CA LEU A 23 -2.89 10.46 -1.13
C LEU A 23 -3.61 9.35 -0.36
N ILE A 24 -4.86 9.06 -0.74
CA ILE A 24 -5.63 7.92 -0.21
C ILE A 24 -4.94 6.60 -0.58
N ASN A 25 -4.56 6.41 -1.85
CA ASN A 25 -3.83 5.21 -2.29
C ASN A 25 -2.49 5.02 -1.58
N MET A 26 -1.79 6.11 -1.28
CA MET A 26 -0.57 6.08 -0.48
C MET A 26 -0.83 5.55 0.94
N ILE A 27 -1.80 6.12 1.63
CA ILE A 27 -2.08 5.78 3.02
C ILE A 27 -2.62 4.36 3.12
N ILE A 28 -3.54 3.97 2.23
CA ILE A 28 -4.06 2.61 2.13
C ILE A 28 -2.92 1.64 1.80
N GLY A 29 -2.06 1.96 0.85
CA GLY A 29 -0.84 1.20 0.55
C GLY A 29 0.04 0.96 1.77
N LEU A 30 0.23 1.97 2.62
CA LEU A 30 0.98 1.80 3.85
C LEU A 30 0.26 0.91 4.87
N LEU A 31 -1.07 1.05 4.99
CA LEU A 31 -1.91 0.20 5.84
C LEU A 31 -1.88 -1.27 5.39
N SER A 32 -1.56 -1.55 4.12
CA SER A 32 -1.35 -2.92 3.62
C SER A 32 -0.24 -3.67 4.35
N ALA A 33 0.74 -2.94 4.92
CA ALA A 33 1.79 -3.54 5.73
C ALA A 33 1.29 -4.29 6.96
N ILE A 34 0.05 -4.02 7.38
CA ILE A 34 -0.64 -4.67 8.49
C ILE A 34 -1.75 -5.59 7.97
N VAL A 35 -2.48 -5.15 6.95
CA VAL A 35 -3.63 -5.86 6.38
C VAL A 35 -3.24 -6.32 4.99
N ASP A 36 -3.02 -7.62 4.83
CA ASP A 36 -2.56 -8.29 3.61
C ASP A 36 -3.05 -7.64 2.29
N ASN A 37 -2.17 -7.67 1.30
CA ASN A 37 -2.30 -6.92 0.04
C ASN A 37 -3.54 -7.35 -0.76
N VAL A 38 -3.94 -8.63 -0.65
CA VAL A 38 -5.05 -9.22 -1.39
C VAL A 38 -6.41 -8.69 -0.91
N PRO A 39 -6.77 -8.77 0.40
CA PRO A 39 -7.97 -8.12 0.93
C PRO A 39 -8.07 -6.63 0.59
N LEU A 40 -6.96 -5.92 0.57
CA LEU A 40 -6.92 -4.49 0.29
C LEU A 40 -7.28 -4.15 -1.15
N VAL A 41 -6.68 -4.86 -2.12
CA VAL A 41 -7.03 -4.69 -3.54
C VAL A 41 -8.50 -5.06 -3.78
N ALA A 42 -8.98 -6.13 -3.14
CA ALA A 42 -10.39 -6.51 -3.21
C ALA A 42 -11.33 -5.44 -2.63
N GLY A 43 -10.96 -4.81 -1.52
CA GLY A 43 -11.70 -3.69 -0.93
C GLY A 43 -11.74 -2.48 -1.86
N ALA A 44 -10.60 -2.10 -2.44
CA ALA A 44 -10.53 -0.98 -3.38
C ALA A 44 -11.35 -1.23 -4.66
N MET A 45 -11.38 -2.46 -5.19
CA MET A 45 -12.25 -2.84 -6.30
C MET A 45 -13.75 -2.81 -5.94
N GLY A 46 -14.10 -3.00 -4.66
CA GLY A 46 -15.46 -2.85 -4.17
C GLY A 46 -15.88 -1.39 -3.95
N MET A 47 -14.93 -0.49 -3.67
CA MET A 47 -15.18 0.93 -3.42
C MET A 47 -15.18 1.77 -4.70
N TYR A 48 -14.31 1.47 -5.65
CA TYR A 48 -14.10 2.27 -6.85
C TYR A 48 -14.50 1.49 -8.10
N SER A 49 -15.43 2.07 -8.89
CA SER A 49 -15.95 1.40 -10.08
C SER A 49 -14.99 1.52 -11.28
N MET A 50 -14.96 0.50 -12.13
CA MET A 50 -14.23 0.52 -13.40
C MET A 50 -14.79 1.54 -14.41
N THR A 51 -15.99 2.06 -14.15
CA THR A 51 -16.61 3.16 -14.91
C THR A 51 -16.06 4.53 -14.53
N GLU A 52 -15.65 4.71 -13.28
CA GLU A 52 -15.05 5.94 -12.78
C GLU A 52 -13.54 5.97 -12.99
N PHE A 53 -12.89 4.81 -12.80
CA PHE A 53 -11.49 4.60 -13.11
C PHE A 53 -11.36 3.48 -14.15
N PRO A 54 -11.18 3.80 -15.44
CA PRO A 54 -10.95 2.81 -16.49
C PRO A 54 -9.78 1.88 -16.14
N PRO A 55 -9.70 0.67 -16.73
CA PRO A 55 -8.64 -0.30 -16.39
C PRO A 55 -7.21 0.24 -16.54
N ASP A 56 -6.97 1.10 -17.55
CA ASP A 56 -5.67 1.73 -17.80
C ASP A 56 -5.45 3.01 -16.98
N HIS A 57 -6.37 3.35 -16.08
CA HIS A 57 -6.27 4.54 -15.26
C HIS A 57 -5.12 4.42 -14.26
N ILE A 58 -4.43 5.54 -14.04
CA ILE A 58 -3.30 5.65 -13.12
C ILE A 58 -3.61 5.16 -11.70
N PHE A 59 -4.88 5.27 -11.30
CA PHE A 59 -5.39 4.78 -10.02
C PHE A 59 -5.02 3.32 -9.77
N TRP A 60 -5.31 2.41 -10.71
CA TRP A 60 -5.08 0.98 -10.54
C TRP A 60 -3.60 0.63 -10.53
N SER A 61 -2.82 1.33 -11.36
CA SER A 61 -1.37 1.14 -11.43
C SER A 61 -0.68 1.60 -10.14
N LEU A 62 -1.07 2.76 -9.60
CA LEU A 62 -0.58 3.23 -8.31
C LEU A 62 -1.04 2.36 -7.16
N LEU A 63 -2.29 1.90 -7.16
CA LEU A 63 -2.79 0.98 -6.16
C LEU A 63 -2.01 -0.34 -6.17
N ALA A 64 -1.72 -0.90 -7.35
CA ALA A 64 -0.91 -2.11 -7.50
C ALA A 64 0.52 -1.92 -6.98
N TYR A 65 1.16 -0.79 -7.31
CA TYR A 65 2.47 -0.43 -6.75
C TYR A 65 2.40 -0.32 -5.23
N CYS A 66 1.40 0.40 -4.72
CA CYS A 66 1.23 0.70 -3.31
C CYS A 66 0.96 -0.56 -2.48
N ALA A 67 0.08 -1.44 -2.96
CA ALA A 67 -0.23 -2.72 -2.33
C ALA A 67 0.96 -3.70 -2.42
N GLY A 68 1.67 -3.72 -3.55
CA GLY A 68 2.81 -4.61 -3.74
C GLY A 68 4.03 -4.24 -2.88
N THR A 69 4.31 -2.94 -2.72
CA THR A 69 5.51 -2.45 -2.02
C THR A 69 5.26 -2.05 -0.56
N GLY A 70 4.04 -1.62 -0.23
CA GLY A 70 3.66 -1.19 1.12
C GLY A 70 3.86 -2.29 2.17
N GLY A 71 3.56 -3.53 1.81
CA GLY A 71 3.81 -4.74 2.61
C GLY A 71 5.25 -4.92 3.10
N SER A 72 6.23 -4.29 2.44
CA SER A 72 7.66 -4.39 2.79
C SER A 72 8.09 -3.42 3.89
N VAL A 73 7.26 -2.42 4.24
CA VAL A 73 7.58 -1.47 5.32
C VAL A 73 7.64 -2.18 6.67
N LEU A 74 6.82 -3.21 6.87
CA LEU A 74 6.89 -4.10 8.03
C LEU A 74 7.32 -5.49 7.55
N ILE A 75 8.30 -6.10 8.22
CA ILE A 75 8.77 -7.44 7.84
C ILE A 75 7.68 -8.53 7.92
N ILE A 76 6.61 -8.29 8.69
CA ILE A 76 5.44 -9.19 8.79
C ILE A 76 4.37 -8.93 7.72
N GLY A 77 4.47 -7.83 6.97
CA GLY A 77 3.46 -7.42 6.00
C GLY A 77 3.50 -8.21 4.69
N SER A 78 4.40 -9.20 4.56
CA SER A 78 4.45 -10.08 3.39
C SER A 78 4.94 -11.48 3.76
N ALA A 79 4.48 -12.50 3.03
CA ALA A 79 4.94 -13.87 3.19
C ALA A 79 6.47 -14.01 3.02
N ALA A 80 7.04 -13.25 2.09
CA ALA A 80 8.49 -13.20 1.88
C ALA A 80 9.24 -12.65 3.11
N GLY A 81 8.72 -11.58 3.72
CA GLY A 81 9.30 -11.01 4.94
C GLY A 81 9.24 -11.99 6.13
N VAL A 82 8.11 -12.66 6.33
CA VAL A 82 7.97 -13.69 7.39
C VAL A 82 8.92 -14.87 7.14
N ALA A 83 9.08 -15.32 5.89
CA ALA A 83 10.05 -16.35 5.55
C ALA A 83 11.50 -15.92 5.85
N MET A 84 11.84 -14.67 5.50
CA MET A 84 13.15 -14.08 5.78
C MET A 84 13.45 -14.02 7.28
N MET A 85 12.47 -13.69 8.12
CA MET A 85 12.62 -13.75 9.59
C MET A 85 12.99 -15.16 10.05
N GLY A 86 12.37 -16.19 9.48
CA GLY A 86 12.64 -17.58 9.83
C GLY A 86 14.05 -18.04 9.44
N ILE A 87 14.49 -17.67 8.23
CA ILE A 87 15.79 -18.08 7.65
C ILE A 87 16.94 -17.31 8.29
N LEU A 88 16.85 -15.99 8.37
CA LEU A 88 17.93 -15.12 8.86
C LEU A 88 17.84 -14.83 10.36
N LYS A 89 16.82 -15.35 11.05
CA LYS A 89 16.58 -15.12 12.49
C LYS A 89 16.55 -13.63 12.83
N ILE A 90 15.90 -12.83 11.99
CA ILE A 90 15.74 -11.38 12.19
C ILE A 90 14.52 -11.12 13.08
N ASP A 91 14.71 -10.35 14.13
CA ASP A 91 13.62 -9.90 15.00
C ASP A 91 12.77 -8.80 14.35
N PHE A 92 11.45 -8.85 14.58
CA PHE A 92 10.52 -7.83 14.12
C PHE A 92 10.90 -6.42 14.59
N ILE A 93 11.19 -6.27 15.90
CA ILE A 93 11.58 -4.99 16.50
C ILE A 93 12.88 -4.46 15.89
N TRP A 94 13.82 -5.34 15.57
CA TRP A 94 15.08 -4.95 14.95
C TRP A 94 14.83 -4.40 13.54
N TYR A 95 14.03 -5.11 12.74
CA TYR A 95 13.67 -4.67 11.39
C TYR A 95 12.92 -3.34 11.43
N LEU A 96 11.97 -3.21 12.36
CA LEU A 96 11.19 -1.99 12.57
C LEU A 96 12.09 -0.77 12.83
N LYS A 97 13.14 -0.95 13.63
CA LYS A 97 14.05 0.15 14.00
C LYS A 97 15.09 0.47 12.93
N ARG A 98 15.51 -0.51 12.12
CA ARG A 98 16.66 -0.36 11.22
C ARG A 98 16.33 -0.33 9.73
N ILE A 99 15.31 -1.07 9.31
CA ILE A 99 15.02 -1.28 7.88
C ILE A 99 13.69 -0.66 7.48
N SER A 100 12.68 -0.66 8.36
CA SER A 100 11.36 -0.10 8.02
C SER A 100 11.41 1.35 7.53
N LEU A 101 12.29 2.19 8.09
CA LEU A 101 12.46 3.56 7.60
C LEU A 101 13.08 3.60 6.20
N LEU A 102 14.05 2.71 5.90
CA LEU A 102 14.65 2.61 4.57
C LEU A 102 13.63 2.09 3.55
N ALA A 103 12.83 1.10 3.93
CA ALA A 103 11.73 0.57 3.13
C ALA A 103 10.68 1.65 2.86
N LEU A 104 10.35 2.47 3.87
CA LEU A 104 9.46 3.62 3.73
C LEU A 104 10.02 4.66 2.77
N ILE A 105 11.32 5.00 2.87
CA ILE A 105 11.96 5.93 1.94
C ILE A 105 11.93 5.37 0.51
N GLY A 106 12.18 4.08 0.31
CA GLY A 106 12.09 3.42 -0.99
C GLY A 106 10.66 3.45 -1.56
N TYR A 107 9.66 3.23 -0.71
CA TYR A 107 8.24 3.36 -1.05
C TYR A 107 7.88 4.78 -1.52
N LEU A 108 8.29 5.80 -0.75
CA LEU A 108 8.08 7.21 -1.13
C LEU A 108 8.84 7.58 -2.42
N ALA A 109 10.07 7.09 -2.58
CA ALA A 109 10.89 7.35 -3.75
C ALA A 109 10.31 6.74 -5.02
N GLY A 110 9.79 5.51 -4.97
CA GLY A 110 9.16 4.87 -6.13
C GLY A 110 7.83 5.53 -6.50
N MET A 111 7.04 5.99 -5.53
CA MET A 111 5.87 6.84 -5.83
C MET A 111 6.28 8.15 -6.49
N ALA A 112 7.30 8.83 -5.96
CA ALA A 112 7.78 10.08 -6.56
C ALA A 112 8.26 9.85 -8.00
N ALA A 113 9.02 8.77 -8.25
CA ALA A 113 9.45 8.39 -9.58
C ALA A 113 8.27 8.09 -10.51
N TYR A 114 7.24 7.39 -10.02
CA TYR A 114 6.04 7.07 -10.78
C TYR A 114 5.23 8.34 -11.13
N MET A 115 5.06 9.26 -10.18
CA MET A 115 4.40 10.55 -10.40
C MET A 115 5.19 11.41 -11.40
N ILE A 116 6.52 11.43 -11.31
CA ILE A 116 7.37 12.11 -12.30
C ILE A 116 7.15 11.48 -13.67
N GLN A 117 7.26 10.16 -13.79
CA GLN A 117 7.08 9.49 -15.09
C GLN A 117 5.72 9.83 -15.72
N HIS A 118 4.67 9.91 -14.92
CA HIS A 118 3.34 10.28 -15.40
C HIS A 118 3.21 11.77 -15.80
N ILE A 119 3.87 12.70 -15.10
CA ILE A 119 3.88 14.12 -15.48
C ILE A 119 4.56 14.33 -16.84
N TRP A 120 5.53 13.48 -17.19
CA TRP A 120 6.33 13.59 -18.41
C TRP A 120 5.71 12.88 -19.62
N THR A 121 4.62 12.12 -19.47
CA THR A 121 3.91 11.38 -20.54
C THR A 121 2.50 11.91 -20.75
#